data_AF-A0A4R8GJX3-F1
#
_entry.id   AF-A0A4R8GJX3-F1
#
_cell.length_a   1.000
_cell.length_b   1.000
_cell.length_c   1.000
_cell.angle_alpha   90.00
_cell.angle_beta   90.00
_cell.angle_gamma   90.00
#
_symmetry.space_group_name_H-M   'P 1'
#
loop_
_entity.id
_entity.type
_entity.pdbx_description
1 polymer ?
#
loop_
_entity_poly.entity_id
_entity_poly.type
_entity_poly.pdbx_seq_one_letter_code
_entity_poly.pdbx_strand_id
1 'polypeptide(L)'
;MKKGFLIGILLAFFLFLFGFFTNLDVFILISGGIGLGCLLVAGLLSGVFISGDKIRANFTTETSSEGQKRYNRMLTLVAVGAPNFLVAILLTMIS
;
A
#
# COMPACT_ATOMS: atom_id res chain seq x y z
N MET A 1 -13.35 -2.06 2.74
CA MET A 1 -12.55 -1.57 1.59
C MET A 1 -12.80 -0.09 1.26
N LYS A 2 -14.03 0.34 0.93
CA LYS A 2 -14.33 1.73 0.51
C LYS A 2 -13.74 2.81 1.45
N LYS A 3 -13.87 2.61 2.77
CA LYS A 3 -13.33 3.52 3.79
C LYS A 3 -11.79 3.62 3.76
N GLY A 4 -11.10 2.49 3.66
CA GLY A 4 -9.63 2.47 3.63
C GLY A 4 -9.05 3.11 2.37
N PHE A 5 -9.69 2.90 1.22
CA PHE A 5 -9.33 3.56 -0.03
C PHE A 5 -9.55 5.07 0.02
N LEU A 6 -10.68 5.53 0.56
CA LEU A 6 -10.94 6.96 0.74
C LEU A 6 -9.88 7.61 1.65
N ILE A 7 -9.52 6.96 2.76
CA ILE A 7 -8.48 7.43 3.68
C ILE A 7 -7.13 7.51 2.97
N GLY A 8 -6.77 6.46 2.20
CA GLY A 8 -5.53 6.43 1.43
C GLY A 8 -5.42 7.58 0.44
N ILE A 9 -6.50 7.86 -0.29
CA ILE A 9 -6.57 8.99 -1.24
C ILE A 9 -6.49 10.33 -0.51
N LEU A 10 -7.25 10.53 0.56
CA LEU A 10 -7.24 11.80 1.30
C LEU A 10 -5.86 12.06 1.89
N LEU A 11 -5.23 11.05 2.49
CA LEU A 11 -3.88 11.15 3.02
C LEU A 11 -2.87 11.53 1.92
N ALA A 12 -2.92 10.84 0.79
CA ALA A 12 -2.06 11.11 -0.35
C ALA A 12 -2.27 12.54 -0.88
N PHE A 13 -3.52 12.97 -1.03
CA PHE A 13 -3.87 14.32 -1.46
C PHE A 13 -3.29 15.40 -0.55
N PHE A 14 -3.45 15.26 0.78
CA PHE A 14 -2.89 16.23 1.72
C PHE A 14 -1.36 16.22 1.72
N LEU A 15 -0.72 15.04 1.67
CA LEU A 15 0.75 14.96 1.59
C LEU A 15 1.30 15.61 0.32
N PHE A 16 0.63 15.42 -0.81
CA PHE A 16 0.97 16.08 -2.06
C PHE A 16 0.83 17.60 -1.94
N LEU A 17 -0.32 18.07 -1.44
CA LEU A 17 -0.61 19.49 -1.30
C LEU A 17 0.40 20.19 -0.39
N PHE A 18 0.68 19.62 0.79
CA PHE A 18 1.66 20.20 1.71
C PHE A 18 3.08 20.11 1.17
N GLY A 19 3.47 18.99 0.54
CA GLY A 19 4.79 18.86 -0.09
C GLY A 19 5.01 19.93 -1.14
N PHE A 20 4.03 20.16 -2.01
CA PHE A 20 4.11 21.15 -3.09
C PHE A 20 4.33 22.58 -2.60
N PHE A 21 3.74 22.96 -1.46
CA PHE A 21 3.88 24.31 -0.89
C PHE A 21 5.01 24.45 0.14
N THR A 22 5.70 23.37 0.50
CA THR A 22 6.73 23.39 1.57
C THR A 22 8.02 22.69 1.13
N ASN A 23 8.64 21.89 2.00
CA ASN A 23 9.89 21.19 1.71
C ASN A 23 9.57 19.85 1.03
N LEU A 24 9.92 19.73 -0.25
CA LEU A 24 9.62 18.55 -1.06
C LEU A 24 10.28 17.28 -0.50
N ASP A 25 11.54 17.34 -0.06
CA ASP A 25 12.32 16.18 0.39
C ASP A 25 11.67 15.45 1.57
N VAL A 26 11.18 16.21 2.56
CA VAL A 26 10.51 15.63 3.75
C VAL A 26 9.23 14.89 3.35
N PHE A 27 8.44 15.48 2.45
CA PHE A 27 7.18 14.87 2.02
C PHE A 27 7.37 13.73 1.04
N ILE A 28 8.42 13.74 0.22
CA ILE A 28 8.87 12.59 -0.58
C ILE A 28 9.21 11.41 0.33
N LEU A 29 10.01 11.65 1.38
CA LEU A 29 10.40 10.59 2.31
C LEU A 29 9.20 10.00 3.06
N ILE A 30 8.29 10.85 3.56
CA ILE A 30 7.09 10.42 4.29
C ILE A 30 6.15 9.63 3.38
N SER A 31 5.77 10.20 2.24
CA SER A 31 4.84 9.57 1.30
C SER A 31 5.43 8.29 0.70
N GLY A 32 6.73 8.30 0.38
CA GLY A 32 7.47 7.15 -0.13
C GLY A 32 7.58 6.04 0.91
N GLY A 33 7.89 6.37 2.17
CA GLY A 33 7.96 5.41 3.27
C GLY A 33 6.63 4.74 3.56
N ILE A 34 5.53 5.51 3.66
CA ILE A 34 4.18 4.98 3.84
C ILE A 34 3.79 4.11 2.63
N GLY A 35 3.99 4.64 1.42
CA GLY A 35 3.65 4.00 0.18
C GLY A 35 4.34 2.64 0.00
N LEU A 36 5.67 2.65 0.04
CA LEU A 36 6.50 1.47 -0.12
C LEU A 36 6.27 0.47 1.01
N GLY A 37 6.21 0.92 2.27
CA GLY A 37 5.96 0.05 3.42
C GLY A 37 4.65 -0.71 3.31
N CYS A 38 3.55 -0.02 2.96
CA CYS A 38 2.26 -0.67 2.75
C CYS A 38 2.29 -1.66 1.57
N LEU A 39 2.92 -1.30 0.44
CA LEU A 39 3.00 -2.17 -0.74
C LEU A 39 3.84 -3.43 -0.47
N LEU A 40 4.94 -3.31 0.27
CA LEU A 40 5.76 -4.46 0.67
C LEU A 40 4.96 -5.43 1.54
N VAL A 41 4.25 -4.94 2.55
CA VAL A 41 3.41 -5.78 3.41
C VAL A 41 2.26 -6.39 2.61
N ALA A 42 1.66 -5.65 1.66
CA ALA A 42 0.66 -6.20 0.76
C ALA A 42 1.21 -7.34 -0.11
N GLY A 43 2.43 -7.20 -0.65
CA GLY A 43 3.12 -8.25 -1.39
C GLY A 43 3.40 -9.50 -0.55
N LEU A 44 3.78 -9.34 0.73
CA LEU A 44 3.93 -10.46 1.65
C LEU A 44 2.60 -11.21 1.84
N LEU A 45 1.50 -10.48 2.03
CA LEU A 45 0.17 -11.08 2.20
C LEU A 45 -0.38 -11.72 0.92
N SER A 46 0.05 -11.28 -0.26
CA SER A 46 -0.36 -11.88 -1.53
C SER A 46 0.27 -13.26 -1.76
N GLY A 47 1.42 -13.52 -1.12
CA GLY A 47 2.19 -14.75 -1.31
C GLY A 47 3.14 -14.69 -2.50
N VAL A 48 3.43 -13.51 -3.06
CA VAL A 48 4.32 -13.36 -4.24
C VAL A 48 5.76 -13.87 -3.98
N PHE A 49 6.16 -13.96 -2.71
CA PHE A 49 7.50 -14.38 -2.30
C PHE A 49 7.61 -15.87 -1.90
N ILE A 50 6.54 -16.66 -2.03
CA ILE A 50 6.55 -18.09 -1.69
C ILE A 50 6.31 -18.98 -2.91
N SER A 51 6.78 -20.23 -2.86
CA SER A 51 6.66 -21.19 -3.97
C SER A 51 5.21 -21.61 -4.21
N GLY A 52 4.90 -22.01 -5.45
CA GLY A 52 3.57 -22.49 -5.84
C GLY A 52 3.08 -23.68 -5.00
N ASP A 53 3.98 -24.57 -4.55
CA ASP A 53 3.64 -25.66 -3.64
C ASP A 53 3.16 -25.16 -2.28
N LYS A 54 3.78 -24.13 -1.74
CA LYS A 54 3.36 -23.50 -0.48
C LYS A 54 2.03 -22.77 -0.64
N ILE A 55 1.82 -22.14 -1.80
CA ILE A 55 0.53 -21.50 -2.12
C ILE A 55 -0.58 -22.55 -2.19
N ARG A 56 -0.35 -23.70 -2.84
CA ARG A 56 -1.33 -24.80 -2.91
C ARG A 56 -1.61 -25.40 -1.53
N ALA A 57 -0.57 -25.66 -0.73
CA ALA A 57 -0.74 -26.16 0.63
C ALA A 57 -1.58 -25.19 1.48
N ASN A 58 -1.23 -23.90 1.47
CA ASN A 58 -2.00 -22.86 2.14
C ASN A 58 -3.45 -22.81 1.65
N PHE A 59 -3.69 -22.89 0.34
CA PHE A 59 -5.04 -22.89 -0.22
C PHE A 59 -5.89 -24.07 0.26
N THR A 60 -5.28 -25.24 0.48
CA THR A 60 -5.98 -26.43 1.00
C THR A 60 -6.25 -26.40 2.51
N THR A 61 -5.43 -25.68 3.28
CA THR A 61 -5.53 -25.62 4.75
C THR A 61 -6.19 -24.35 5.28
N GLU A 62 -6.13 -23.24 4.53
CA GLU A 62 -6.70 -21.95 4.89
C GLU A 62 -8.23 -22.00 4.76
N THR A 63 -8.95 -21.58 5.79
CA THR A 63 -10.41 -21.48 5.69
C THR A 63 -10.81 -20.33 4.77
N SER A 64 -11.96 -20.43 4.12
CA SER A 64 -12.47 -19.36 3.23
C SER A 64 -12.59 -18.00 3.93
N SER A 65 -12.94 -18.01 5.22
CA SER A 65 -13.01 -16.81 6.07
C SER A 65 -11.63 -16.17 6.29
N GLU A 66 -10.61 -16.97 6.61
CA GLU A 66 -9.25 -16.49 6.81
C GLU A 66 -8.63 -15.94 5.53
N GLY A 67 -8.82 -16.66 4.41
CA GLY A 67 -8.39 -16.21 3.08
C GLY A 67 -9.04 -14.88 2.69
N GLN A 68 -10.34 -14.73 2.92
CA GLN A 68 -11.04 -13.47 2.67
C GLN A 68 -10.52 -12.34 3.57
N LYS A 69 -10.22 -12.62 4.85
CA LYS A 69 -9.65 -11.65 5.78
C LYS A 69 -8.25 -11.21 5.35
N ARG A 70 -7.39 -12.15 4.93
CA ARG A 70 -6.06 -11.88 4.37
C ARG A 70 -6.16 -11.01 3.12
N TYR A 71 -7.04 -11.37 2.19
CA TYR A 71 -7.28 -10.62 0.96
C TYR A 71 -7.79 -9.19 1.23
N ASN A 72 -8.74 -9.02 2.14
CA ASN A 72 -9.26 -7.70 2.52
C ASN A 72 -8.18 -6.80 3.16
N ARG A 73 -7.27 -7.38 3.97
CA ARG A 73 -6.14 -6.66 4.56
C ARG A 73 -5.12 -6.25 3.49
N MET A 74 -4.76 -7.17 2.60
CA MET A 74 -3.90 -6.90 1.45
C MET A 74 -4.46 -5.73 0.62
N LEU A 75 -5.73 -5.78 0.25
CA LEU A 75 -6.36 -4.72 -0.54
C LEU A 75 -6.42 -3.38 0.19
N THR A 76 -6.62 -3.40 1.52
CA THR A 76 -6.58 -2.16 2.32
C THR A 76 -5.19 -1.55 2.32
N LEU A 77 -4.13 -2.38 2.41
CA LEU A 77 -2.75 -1.90 2.32
C LEU A 77 -2.42 -1.36 0.93
N VAL A 78 -2.86 -2.01 -0.15
CA VAL A 78 -2.69 -1.48 -1.52
C VAL A 78 -3.44 -0.16 -1.68
N ALA A 79 -4.67 -0.08 -1.17
CA ALA A 79 -5.51 1.11 -1.24
C ALA A 79 -4.91 2.34 -0.52
N VAL A 80 -4.06 2.12 0.48
CA VAL A 80 -3.30 3.18 1.15
C VAL A 80 -1.95 3.39 0.48
N GLY A 81 -1.21 2.31 0.22
CA GLY A 81 0.16 2.35 -0.27
C GLY A 81 0.29 2.90 -1.68
N ALA A 82 -0.55 2.44 -2.61
CA ALA A 82 -0.48 2.84 -4.01
C ALA A 82 -0.62 4.36 -4.23
N PRO A 83 -1.65 5.06 -3.71
CA PRO A 83 -1.77 6.50 -3.91
C PRO A 83 -0.65 7.29 -3.20
N ASN A 84 -0.18 6.87 -2.03
CA ASN A 84 0.92 7.55 -1.32
C ASN A 84 2.26 7.36 -2.05
N PHE A 85 2.52 6.16 -2.56
CA PHE A 85 3.72 5.90 -3.35
C PHE A 85 3.71 6.69 -4.67
N LEU A 86 2.55 6.80 -5.31
CA LEU A 86 2.39 7.66 -6.50
C LEU A 86 2.68 9.13 -6.18
N VAL A 87 2.20 9.64 -5.05
CA VAL A 87 2.52 11.01 -4.59
C VAL A 87 4.02 11.20 -4.39
N ALA A 88 4.73 10.24 -3.79
CA ALA A 88 6.17 10.31 -3.63
C ALA A 88 6.89 10.43 -4.98
N ILE A 89 6.48 9.63 -5.98
CA ILE A 89 7.00 9.69 -7.35
C ILE A 89 6.72 11.08 -7.96
N LEU A 90 5.49 11.57 -7.86
CA LEU A 90 5.11 12.86 -8.42
C LEU A 90 5.88 14.02 -7.79
N LEU A 91 6.03 14.05 -6.46
CA LEU A 91 6.82 15.07 -5.78
C LEU A 91 8.30 14.99 -6.17
N THR A 92 8.86 13.78 -6.34
CA THR A 92 10.25 13.58 -6.80
C THR A 92 10.46 14.07 -8.24
N MET A 93 9.43 14.02 -9.09
CA MET A 93 9.52 14.56 -10.45
C MET A 93 9.48 16.09 -10.49
N ILE A 94 9.04 16.75 -9.41
CA ILE A 94 8.88 18.20 -9.32
C ILE A 94 10.00 18.85 -8.50
N SER A 95 10.65 18.10 -7.61
CA SER A 95 11.84 18.52 -6.83
C SER A 95 13.08 18.67 -7.71
#